data_AF-A0A962HQN5-F1
#
_entry.id   AF-A0A962HQN5-F1
#
_cell.length_a   1.000
_cell.length_b   1.000
_cell.length_c   1.000
_cell.angle_alpha   90.00
_cell.angle_beta   90.00
_cell.angle_gamma   90.00
#
_symmetry.space_group_name_H-M   'P 1'
#
loop_
_entity.id
_entity.type
_entity.pdbx_description
1 polymer ?
#
loop_
_entity_poly.entity_id
_entity_poly.type
_entity_poly.pdbx_seq_one_letter_code
_entity_poly.pdbx_strand_id
1 'polypeptide(L)'
;MNTVNILQQSGLTDQEMSAINELAAQVIKKHGATVVESDIWLDIWSDTMPTVIHQIRVKDADINAMREELIELKVEADTPALCSGRYYIGFTEAPDDHP
;
A
#
# COMPACT_ATOMS: atom_id res chain seq x y z
N MET A 1 -14.01 4.12 12.51
CA MET A 1 -13.18 5.23 11.98
C MET A 1 -13.24 5.16 10.47
N ASN A 2 -13.46 6.26 9.75
CA ASN A 2 -13.60 6.27 8.27
C ASN A 2 -12.25 6.64 7.63
N THR A 3 -11.91 6.04 6.49
CA THR A 3 -10.71 6.29 5.66
C THR A 3 -10.39 7.77 5.49
N VAL A 4 -11.41 8.62 5.36
CA VAL A 4 -11.25 10.09 5.26
C VAL A 4 -10.53 10.70 6.47
N ASN A 5 -10.83 10.24 7.69
CA ASN A 5 -10.17 10.75 8.90
C ASN A 5 -8.72 10.26 8.99
N ILE A 6 -8.46 9.04 8.54
CA ILE A 6 -7.12 8.42 8.53
C ILE A 6 -6.20 9.22 7.59
N LEU A 7 -6.69 9.52 6.39
CA LEU A 7 -5.96 10.30 5.40
C LEU A 7 -5.72 11.74 5.89
N GLN A 8 -6.73 12.40 6.46
CA GLN A 8 -6.60 13.77 6.98
C GLN A 8 -5.57 13.88 8.12
N GLN A 9 -5.49 12.89 9.01
CA GLN A 9 -4.55 12.94 10.14
C GLN A 9 -3.12 12.54 9.75
N SER A 10 -2.93 11.85 8.61
CA SER A 10 -1.60 11.46 8.11
C SER A 10 -0.76 12.65 7.61
N GLY A 11 -1.42 13.73 7.17
CA GLY A 11 -0.79 14.90 6.55
C GLY A 11 -0.31 14.68 5.12
N LEU A 12 -0.70 13.58 4.47
CA LEU A 12 -0.41 13.30 3.06
C LEU A 12 -1.26 14.16 2.14
N THR A 13 -0.66 14.57 1.02
CA THR A 13 -1.36 15.20 -0.10
C THR A 13 -1.93 14.17 -1.07
N ASP A 14 -2.94 14.56 -1.87
CA ASP A 14 -3.50 13.69 -2.93
C ASP A 14 -2.44 13.25 -3.95
N GLN A 15 -1.48 14.13 -4.24
CA GLN A 15 -0.38 13.84 -5.16
C GLN A 15 0.55 12.74 -4.63
N GLU A 16 0.84 12.77 -3.32
CA GLU A 16 1.65 11.76 -2.66
C GLU A 16 0.94 10.40 -2.61
N MET A 17 -0.35 10.38 -2.30
CA MET A 17 -1.14 9.14 -2.34
C MET A 17 -1.19 8.55 -3.76
N SER A 18 -1.40 9.40 -4.77
CA SER A 18 -1.41 8.96 -6.18
C SER A 18 -0.09 8.34 -6.58
N ALA A 19 1.04 8.97 -6.23
CA ALA A 19 2.37 8.45 -6.57
C ALA A 19 2.59 7.03 -6.01
N ILE A 20 2.19 6.78 -4.75
CA ILE A 20 2.40 5.49 -4.10
C ILE A 20 1.44 4.42 -4.66
N ASN A 21 0.20 4.80 -5.00
CA ASN A 21 -0.76 3.91 -5.65
C ASN A 21 -0.32 3.54 -7.07
N GLU A 22 0.30 4.46 -7.82
CA GLU A 22 0.87 4.20 -9.14
C GLU A 22 2.01 3.18 -9.08
N LEU A 23 2.90 3.26 -8.07
CA LEU A 23 3.94 2.26 -7.87
C LEU A 23 3.34 0.87 -7.59
N ALA A 24 2.34 0.79 -6.71
CA ALA A 24 1.66 -0.47 -6.42
C ALA A 24 0.98 -1.06 -7.67
N ALA A 25 0.34 -0.22 -8.49
CA ALA A 25 -0.27 -0.65 -9.75
C ALA A 25 0.76 -1.17 -10.76
N GLN A 26 1.96 -0.57 -10.83
CA GLN A 26 3.06 -1.08 -11.65
C GLN A 26 3.50 -2.48 -11.22
N VAL A 27 3.65 -2.70 -9.90
CA VAL A 27 4.01 -4.02 -9.36
C VAL A 27 2.93 -5.06 -9.68
N ILE A 28 1.66 -4.74 -9.42
CA ILE A 28 0.52 -5.63 -9.74
C ILE A 28 0.56 -6.05 -11.21
N LYS A 29 0.73 -5.08 -12.12
CA LYS A 29 0.76 -5.35 -13.56
C LYS A 29 1.95 -6.21 -13.96
N LYS A 30 3.14 -5.96 -13.40
CA LYS A 30 4.37 -6.70 -13.73
C LYS A 30 4.30 -8.15 -13.27
N HIS A 31 3.75 -8.38 -12.07
CA HIS A 31 3.62 -9.72 -11.49
C HIS A 31 2.39 -10.49 -11.96
N GLY A 32 1.53 -9.87 -12.79
CA GLY A 32 0.31 -10.51 -13.28
C GLY A 32 -0.72 -10.78 -12.18
N ALA A 33 -0.66 -10.02 -11.08
CA ALA A 33 -1.51 -10.24 -9.91
C ALA A 33 -2.96 -9.80 -10.19
N THR A 34 -3.93 -10.61 -9.77
CA THR A 34 -5.34 -10.24 -9.81
C THR A 34 -5.71 -9.54 -8.51
N VAL A 35 -6.20 -8.30 -8.58
CA VAL A 35 -6.70 -7.57 -7.40
C VAL A 35 -8.07 -8.09 -7.01
N VAL A 36 -8.21 -8.54 -5.76
CA VAL A 36 -9.46 -9.06 -5.19
C VAL A 36 -10.15 -8.02 -4.32
N GLU A 37 -9.37 -7.28 -3.53
CA GLU A 37 -9.86 -6.20 -2.67
C GLU A 37 -8.78 -5.13 -2.56
N SER A 38 -9.12 -3.85 -2.71
CA SER A 38 -8.13 -2.76 -2.72
C SER A 38 -8.41 -1.68 -1.69
N ASP A 39 -9.43 -1.81 -0.84
CA ASP A 39 -9.79 -0.77 0.14
C ASP A 39 -9.63 -1.26 1.59
N ILE A 40 -8.53 -1.98 1.86
CA ILE A 40 -8.22 -2.43 3.23
C ILE A 40 -7.31 -1.40 3.88
N TRP A 41 -7.92 -0.56 4.73
CA TRP A 41 -7.24 0.50 5.46
C TRP A 41 -7.04 0.09 6.92
N LEU A 42 -5.78 -0.08 7.32
CA LEU A 42 -5.39 -0.33 8.69
C LEU A 42 -4.77 0.93 9.28
N ASP A 43 -5.20 1.22 10.50
CA ASP A 43 -4.79 2.41 11.21
C ASP A 43 -3.96 2.03 12.43
N ILE A 44 -2.66 2.36 12.40
CA ILE A 44 -1.75 2.09 13.50
C ILE A 44 -1.31 3.42 14.09
N TRP A 45 -2.06 3.88 15.09
CA TRP A 45 -1.66 4.95 15.99
C TRP A 45 -0.77 4.36 17.08
N SER A 46 0.54 4.34 16.86
CA SER A 46 1.50 4.21 17.96
C SER A 46 1.90 5.61 18.43
N ASP A 47 2.20 5.78 19.73
CA ASP A 47 2.56 7.07 20.34
C ASP A 47 3.78 7.78 19.70
N THR A 48 4.49 7.11 18.80
CA THR A 48 5.73 7.64 18.20
C THR A 48 5.67 7.88 16.70
N MET A 49 4.85 7.15 15.94
CA MET A 49 4.66 7.35 14.49
C MET A 49 3.28 6.81 14.04
N PRO A 50 2.31 7.69 13.73
CA PRO A 50 1.06 7.26 13.12
C PRO A 50 1.31 6.75 11.70
N THR A 51 0.94 5.50 11.45
CA THR A 51 1.17 4.82 10.17
C THR A 51 -0.16 4.40 9.58
N VAL A 52 -0.49 4.96 8.42
CA VAL A 52 -1.60 4.52 7.59
C VAL A 52 -1.12 3.36 6.74
N ILE A 53 -1.76 2.21 6.87
CA ILE A 53 -1.45 1.03 6.06
C ILE A 53 -2.60 0.80 5.08
N HIS A 54 -2.29 0.91 3.79
CA HIS A 54 -3.18 0.56 2.70
C HIS A 54 -2.79 -0.83 2.18
N GLN A 55 -3.65 -1.83 2.38
CA GLN A 55 -3.40 -3.17 1.87
C GLN A 55 -4.23 -3.44 0.62
N ILE A 56 -3.56 -3.95 -0.41
CA ILE A 56 -4.20 -4.50 -1.60
C ILE A 56 -4.13 -6.01 -1.50
N ARG A 57 -5.31 -6.64 -1.46
CA ARG A 57 -5.45 -8.08 -1.50
C ARG A 57 -5.38 -8.55 -2.95
N VAL A 58 -4.41 -9.41 -3.24
CA VAL A 58 -4.16 -9.94 -4.57
C VAL A 58 -4.08 -11.46 -4.57
N LYS A 59 -4.23 -12.06 -5.75
CA LYS A 59 -4.02 -13.49 -6.00
C LYS A 59 -3.22 -13.68 -7.30
N ASP A 60 -2.89 -14.92 -7.62
CA ASP A 60 -2.18 -15.32 -8.83
C ASP A 60 -0.74 -14.73 -8.95
N ALA A 61 -0.12 -14.33 -7.84
CA ALA A 61 1.23 -13.75 -7.82
C ALA A 61 1.98 -14.02 -6.51
N ASP A 62 3.31 -13.96 -6.55
CA ASP A 62 4.17 -14.07 -5.37
C ASP A 62 4.18 -12.76 -4.58
N ILE A 63 3.49 -12.75 -3.45
CA ILE A 63 3.37 -11.59 -2.55
C ILE A 63 4.73 -11.10 -2.03
N ASN A 64 5.68 -12.00 -1.78
CA ASN A 64 6.99 -11.61 -1.26
C ASN A 64 7.80 -10.90 -2.35
N ALA A 65 7.81 -11.45 -3.57
CA ALA A 65 8.47 -10.81 -4.70
C ALA A 65 7.86 -9.44 -5.03
N MET A 66 6.51 -9.32 -4.97
CA MET A 66 5.83 -8.04 -5.13
C MET A 66 6.20 -7.03 -4.04
N ARG A 67 6.33 -7.47 -2.79
CA ARG A 67 6.73 -6.60 -1.66
C ARG A 67 8.15 -6.07 -1.82
N GLU A 68 9.09 -6.94 -2.18
CA GLU A 68 10.49 -6.55 -2.42
C GLU A 68 10.59 -5.51 -3.53
N GLU A 69 9.92 -5.76 -4.66
CA GLU A 69 9.95 -4.81 -5.78
C GLU A 69 9.29 -3.47 -5.45
N LEU A 70 8.19 -3.49 -4.70
CA LEU A 70 7.56 -2.25 -4.25
C LEU A 70 8.51 -1.45 -3.34
N ILE A 71 9.32 -2.11 -2.50
CA ILE A 71 10.31 -1.41 -1.68
C ILE A 71 11.38 -0.78 -2.58
N GLU A 72 11.88 -1.49 -3.59
CA GLU A 72 12.87 -0.97 -4.54
C GLU A 72 12.34 0.26 -5.30
N LEU A 73 11.14 0.16 -5.89
CA LEU A 73 10.49 1.27 -6.59
C LEU A 73 10.26 2.48 -5.69
N LYS A 74 9.95 2.25 -4.41
CA LYS A 74 9.76 3.33 -3.44
C LYS A 74 11.08 4.06 -3.14
N VAL A 75 12.18 3.33 -3.06
CA VAL A 75 13.52 3.89 -2.87
C VAL A 75 13.95 4.68 -4.11
N GLU A 76 13.69 4.15 -5.31
CA GLU A 76 14.01 4.83 -6.57
C GLU A 76 13.22 6.13 -6.78
N ALA A 77 11.96 6.16 -6.33
CA ALA A 77 11.10 7.33 -6.51
C ALA A 77 11.46 8.53 -5.61
N ASP A 78 12.25 8.31 -4.54
CA ASP A 78 12.78 9.35 -3.62
C ASP A 78 11.75 10.44 -3.23
N THR A 79 10.50 10.05 -2.94
CA THR A 79 9.45 11.02 -2.59
C THR A 79 9.33 11.22 -1.08
N PRO A 80 9.04 12.45 -0.60
CA PRO A 80 8.87 12.72 0.83
C PRO A 80 7.82 11.82 1.51
N ALA A 81 6.72 11.50 0.84
CA ALA A 81 5.68 10.62 1.38
C ALA A 81 6.17 9.19 1.62
N LEU A 82 7.01 8.66 0.72
CA LEU A 82 7.61 7.34 0.86
C LEU A 82 8.68 7.30 1.95
N CYS A 83 9.44 8.39 2.07
CA CYS A 83 10.46 8.55 3.11
C CYS A 83 9.87 8.88 4.49
N SER A 84 8.60 9.31 4.56
CA SER A 84 7.97 9.75 5.81
C SER A 84 7.71 8.61 6.81
N GLY A 85 7.65 7.36 6.34
CA GLY A 85 7.22 6.21 7.16
C GLY A 85 5.76 6.26 7.62
N ARG A 86 4.99 7.30 7.22
CA ARG A 86 3.61 7.54 7.66
C ARG A 86 2.56 6.86 6.81
N TYR A 87 2.91 6.50 5.57
CA TYR A 87 2.01 5.81 4.64
C TYR A 87 2.70 4.58 4.06
N TYR A 88 2.09 3.43 4.26
CA TYR A 88 2.58 2.16 3.77
C TYR A 88 1.51 1.50 2.91
N ILE A 89 1.76 1.40 1.61
CA ILE A 89 1.02 0.47 0.75
C ILE A 89 1.71 -0.89 0.73
N GLY A 90 0.96 -1.98 0.78
CA GLY A 90 1.48 -3.34 0.71
C GLY A 90 0.47 -4.35 0.17
N PHE A 91 0.95 -5.57 -0.10
CA PHE A 91 0.14 -6.65 -0.66
C PHE A 91 -0.13 -7.74 0.37
N THR A 92 -1.34 -8.29 0.33
CA THR A 92 -1.73 -9.47 1.09
C THR A 92 -2.37 -10.50 0.16
N GLU A 93 -2.22 -11.78 0.50
CA GLU A 93 -2.83 -12.86 -0.25
C GLU A 93 -4.34 -12.87 -0.01
N ALA A 94 -5.12 -13.10 -1.06
CA ALA A 94 -6.55 -13.35 -0.92
C ALA A 94 -6.78 -14.71 -0.23
N PRO A 95 -7.73 -14.84 0.71
CA PRO A 95 -8.08 -16.16 1.22
C PRO A 95 -8.55 -17.02 0.04
N ASP A 96 -8.18 -18.30 0.05
CA ASP A 96 -8.68 -19.25 -0.94
C ASP A 96 -10.21 -19.19 -0.96
N ASP A 97 -10.79 -19.10 -2.16
CA ASP A 97 -12.22 -19.30 -2.38
C ASP A 97 -12.52 -20.76 -2.02
N HIS A 98 -12.76 -21.03 -0.74
CA HIS A 98 -13.21 -22.34 -0.30
C HIS A 98 -14.68 -22.50 -0.74
N PRO A 99 -15.01 -23.50 -1.57
CA PRO A 99 -16.40 -23.82 -1.87
C PRO A 99 -17.16 -24.32 -0.63
#